data_AF-A0A7Z9T9G0-F1
#
_entry.id   AF-A0A7Z9T9G0-F1
#
_cell.length_a   1.000
_cell.length_b   1.000
_cell.length_c   1.000
_cell.angle_alpha   90.00
_cell.angle_beta   90.00
_cell.angle_gamma   90.00
#
_symmetry.space_group_name_H-M   'P 1'
#
loop_
_entity.id
_entity.type
_entity.pdbx_description
1 polymer ?
#
loop_
_entity_poly.entity_id
_entity_poly.type
_entity_poly.pdbx_seq_one_letter_code
_entity_poly.pdbx_strand_id
1 'polypeptide(L)'
;MTLIARTLIIFFSILLVNTTAFSASSKEFGRALSPQNATAGTLLVQSDSASQRRAVPLLNTDVSIDVTGMISRTTVVQHFINPSEQWLEGIYVFPLPTMAAVDTLRMKIGERTIVGQIEKRAEARRTYNKAKQSGRKATLLEQERPNIFTASVANIGPGEKIEILIEYQQELTYVDGVFSLRFPMVVGPRYIPGSQTVEGFSGSGWGKPTRQVADAARITPPVVRPENGPINPVRIRARIDAGFPSRIKSPSHQITIKGDPRVSQIELTNGVVPADRDFVLSWQPLLGKSPNAALFSDVFNDDTYALIMLMPPTSEIPPTEQLSREAIFVIDTSGSMDGRSIVQAREALRMALERLSPTDSFNVIPFNSDVYSLFGSSQMATPKNIEYATRHVSRLETNGGTEMMPALRLALGNNPANHNSVRQVFFITDGSVGNESALFSYIKKNIGRSRLFTVGIGSAPNSYFMRK
;
A
#
# COMPACT_ATOMS: atom_id res chain seq x y z
N MET A 1 64.87 2.44 61.17
CA MET A 1 63.97 3.58 61.49
C MET A 1 63.94 4.51 60.29
N THR A 2 62.74 4.94 59.87
CA THR A 2 62.40 6.04 58.92
C THR A 2 62.95 5.92 57.48
N LEU A 3 62.19 5.51 56.45
CA LEU A 3 60.97 6.04 55.80
C LEU A 3 61.26 7.20 54.81
N ILE A 4 61.22 6.94 53.49
CA ILE A 4 60.90 7.93 52.45
C ILE A 4 60.00 7.26 51.39
N ALA A 5 58.90 7.96 51.10
CA ALA A 5 57.74 7.56 50.33
C ALA A 5 57.99 7.48 48.81
N ARG A 6 57.28 6.55 48.14
CA ARG A 6 57.04 6.58 46.70
C ARG A 6 55.55 6.67 46.44
N THR A 7 55.17 7.77 45.80
CA THR A 7 53.84 8.12 45.31
C THR A 7 53.39 7.12 44.24
N LEU A 8 52.24 6.47 44.44
CA LEU A 8 51.60 5.58 43.47
C LEU A 8 50.46 6.36 42.79
N ILE A 9 50.62 6.69 41.52
CA ILE A 9 49.57 7.28 40.68
C ILE A 9 48.69 6.13 40.18
N ILE A 10 47.44 6.07 40.65
CA ILE A 10 46.43 5.12 40.17
C ILE A 10 45.65 5.81 39.03
N PHE A 11 45.87 5.35 37.79
CA PHE A 11 45.05 5.73 36.64
C PHE A 11 43.79 4.85 36.62
N PHE A 12 42.64 5.42 36.97
CA PHE A 12 41.34 4.76 36.83
C PHE A 12 40.84 4.96 35.39
N SER A 13 41.03 3.96 34.53
CA SER A 13 40.43 3.95 33.19
C SER A 13 39.00 3.41 33.30
N ILE A 14 38.03 4.31 33.31
CA ILE A 14 36.60 3.96 33.19
C ILE A 14 36.34 3.57 31.73
N LEU A 15 36.25 2.27 31.46
CA LEU A 15 35.80 1.74 30.18
C LEU A 15 34.27 1.90 30.12
N LEU A 16 33.80 3.01 29.56
CA LEU A 16 32.39 3.15 29.15
C LEU A 16 32.12 2.18 27.99
N VAL A 17 31.55 1.02 28.31
CA VAL A 17 30.94 0.15 27.31
C VAL A 17 29.65 0.82 26.86
N ASN A 18 29.70 1.58 25.78
CA ASN A 18 28.52 1.97 25.02
C ASN A 18 27.91 0.71 24.40
N THR A 19 26.97 0.08 25.09
CA THR A 19 26.12 -0.98 24.54
C THR A 19 25.15 -0.36 23.54
N THR A 20 25.62 -0.15 22.32
CA THR A 20 24.72 -0.01 21.17
C THR A 20 24.03 -1.35 20.99
N ALA A 21 22.76 -1.43 21.40
CA ALA A 21 21.93 -2.60 21.17
C ALA A 21 21.65 -2.74 19.66
N PHE A 22 22.60 -3.31 18.92
CA PHE A 22 22.36 -3.82 17.58
C PHE A 22 21.34 -4.96 17.69
N SER A 23 20.19 -4.83 17.03
CA SER A 23 19.26 -5.94 16.88
C SER A 23 20.01 -7.10 16.20
N ALA A 24 20.17 -8.21 16.91
CA ALA A 24 20.92 -9.37 16.44
C ALA A 24 20.33 -9.91 15.13
N SER A 25 21.12 -9.91 14.07
CA SER A 25 20.78 -10.54 12.79
C SER A 25 21.04 -12.04 12.89
N SER A 26 20.05 -12.86 12.54
CA SER A 26 20.25 -14.31 12.40
C SER A 26 20.68 -14.66 10.98
N LYS A 27 21.54 -15.68 10.83
CA LYS A 27 21.91 -16.21 9.51
C LYS A 27 20.72 -16.86 8.79
N GLU A 28 19.79 -17.45 9.53
CA GLU A 28 18.67 -18.24 8.99
C GLU A 28 17.41 -17.41 8.67
N PHE A 29 17.08 -16.41 9.50
CA PHE A 29 15.81 -15.66 9.40
C PHE A 29 16.00 -14.15 9.25
N GLY A 30 17.24 -13.70 9.05
CA GLY A 30 17.55 -12.27 8.98
C GLY A 30 17.27 -11.55 10.30
N ARG A 31 16.80 -10.30 10.21
CA ARG A 31 16.57 -9.39 11.35
C ARG A 31 15.22 -9.63 12.01
N ALA A 32 15.12 -9.24 13.29
CA ALA A 32 13.86 -9.23 14.02
C ALA A 32 12.81 -8.31 13.36
N LEU A 33 11.59 -8.81 13.27
CA LEU A 33 10.44 -8.22 12.59
C LEU A 33 9.16 -8.47 13.39
N SER A 34 8.36 -7.43 13.61
CA SER A 34 7.06 -7.52 14.26
C SER A 34 5.95 -7.78 13.24
N PRO A 35 4.80 -8.40 13.62
CA PRO A 35 3.67 -8.73 12.72
C PRO A 35 3.26 -7.58 11.81
N GLN A 36 3.26 -6.44 12.43
CA GLN A 36 2.86 -5.14 12.00
C GLN A 36 3.85 -4.45 11.04
N ASN A 37 5.06 -5.01 10.96
CA ASN A 37 6.15 -4.64 10.06
C ASN A 37 6.39 -5.70 8.98
N ALA A 38 5.44 -6.62 8.79
CA ALA A 38 5.44 -7.54 7.66
C ALA A 38 5.23 -6.77 6.36
N THR A 39 6.01 -7.12 5.33
CA THR A 39 5.74 -6.73 3.94
C THR A 39 4.84 -7.78 3.26
N ALA A 40 4.57 -7.63 1.96
CA ALA A 40 3.52 -8.38 1.29
C ALA A 40 3.70 -9.91 1.41
N GLY A 41 2.76 -10.55 2.13
CA GLY A 41 2.74 -12.00 2.31
C GLY A 41 3.91 -12.51 3.16
N THR A 42 4.14 -11.93 4.33
CA THR A 42 5.21 -12.35 5.24
C THR A 42 4.67 -13.33 6.27
N LEU A 43 5.40 -14.42 6.51
CA LEU A 43 5.23 -15.27 7.68
C LEU A 43 6.29 -14.91 8.72
N LEU A 44 5.86 -14.41 9.88
CA LEU A 44 6.74 -13.96 10.95
C LEU A 44 6.76 -14.96 12.08
N VAL A 45 7.89 -15.62 12.30
CA VAL A 45 8.06 -16.72 13.24
C VAL A 45 8.84 -16.33 14.49
N GLN A 46 8.62 -17.07 15.57
CA GLN A 46 9.31 -17.00 16.85
C GLN A 46 9.49 -18.45 17.35
N SER A 47 10.62 -18.74 17.97
CA SER A 47 10.84 -19.99 18.71
C SER A 47 10.56 -19.79 20.20
N ASP A 48 10.31 -20.88 20.92
CA ASP A 48 9.97 -20.85 22.36
C ASP A 48 11.04 -20.16 23.23
N SER A 49 12.29 -20.11 22.77
CA SER A 49 13.43 -19.51 23.48
C SER A 49 13.73 -18.05 23.10
N ALA A 50 13.09 -17.53 22.06
CA ALA A 50 13.34 -16.18 21.55
C ALA A 50 12.14 -15.26 21.83
N SER A 51 12.38 -14.03 22.28
CA SER A 51 11.31 -13.03 22.49
C SER A 51 10.97 -12.22 21.23
N GLN A 52 11.76 -12.37 20.16
CA GLN A 52 11.68 -11.56 18.94
C GLN A 52 11.25 -12.41 17.74
N ARG A 53 10.22 -11.94 17.03
CA ARG A 53 9.76 -12.52 15.77
C ARG A 53 10.71 -12.20 14.61
N ARG A 54 10.77 -13.04 13.58
CA ARG A 54 11.63 -12.90 12.39
C ARG A 54 10.89 -13.42 11.15
N ALA A 55 11.25 -12.95 9.95
CA ALA A 55 10.59 -13.45 8.73
C ALA A 55 11.12 -14.82 8.33
N VAL A 56 10.20 -15.70 7.96
CA VAL A 56 10.50 -16.94 7.27
C VAL A 56 10.78 -16.63 5.80
N PRO A 57 11.79 -17.26 5.17
CA PRO A 57 12.00 -17.15 3.74
C PRO A 57 10.73 -17.51 2.96
N LEU A 58 10.19 -16.55 2.20
CA LEU A 58 9.15 -16.78 1.20
C LEU A 58 9.83 -17.35 -0.05
N LEU A 59 9.44 -18.54 -0.45
CA LEU A 59 10.06 -19.27 -1.57
C LEU A 59 9.49 -18.83 -2.91
N ASN A 60 8.18 -18.65 -3.01
CA ASN A 60 7.48 -18.18 -4.21
C ASN A 60 6.05 -17.73 -3.88
N THR A 61 5.43 -17.06 -4.86
CA THR A 61 4.01 -16.70 -4.82
C THR A 61 3.37 -16.96 -6.18
N ASP A 62 2.28 -17.71 -6.19
CA ASP A 62 1.45 -17.97 -7.35
C ASP A 62 0.12 -17.23 -7.22
N VAL A 63 -0.18 -16.39 -8.20
CA VAL A 63 -1.40 -15.56 -8.24
C VAL A 63 -2.22 -15.95 -9.45
N SER A 64 -3.48 -16.30 -9.22
CA SER A 64 -4.47 -16.55 -10.27
C SER A 64 -5.63 -15.59 -10.09
N ILE A 65 -5.95 -14.83 -11.12
CA ILE A 65 -7.00 -13.81 -11.10
C ILE A 65 -8.04 -14.18 -12.16
N ASP A 66 -9.31 -14.29 -11.77
CA ASP A 66 -10.43 -14.44 -12.71
C ASP A 66 -11.33 -13.21 -12.60
N VAL A 67 -11.52 -12.52 -13.72
CA VAL A 67 -12.40 -11.36 -13.83
C VAL A 67 -13.63 -11.75 -14.62
N THR A 68 -14.79 -11.47 -14.04
CA THR A 68 -16.11 -11.60 -14.68
C THR A 68 -16.87 -10.29 -14.51
N GLY A 69 -17.04 -9.55 -15.61
CA GLY A 69 -17.68 -8.23 -15.59
C GLY A 69 -16.96 -7.23 -14.69
N MET A 70 -17.62 -6.78 -13.62
CA MET A 70 -17.10 -5.80 -12.65
C MET A 70 -16.41 -6.44 -11.44
N ILE A 71 -16.36 -7.77 -11.35
CA ILE A 71 -15.86 -8.49 -10.18
C ILE A 71 -14.60 -9.26 -10.55
N SER A 72 -13.61 -9.26 -9.65
CA SER A 72 -12.47 -10.19 -9.76
C SER A 72 -12.40 -11.11 -8.55
N ARG A 73 -12.21 -12.41 -8.80
CA ARG A 73 -11.78 -13.39 -7.81
C ARG A 73 -10.29 -13.63 -7.95
N THR A 74 -9.56 -13.51 -6.85
CA THR A 74 -8.12 -13.74 -6.83
C THR A 74 -7.78 -14.85 -5.86
N THR A 75 -7.04 -15.85 -6.33
CA THR A 75 -6.41 -16.89 -5.52
C THR A 75 -4.92 -16.61 -5.43
N VAL A 76 -4.40 -16.55 -4.22
CA VAL A 76 -2.98 -16.35 -3.91
C VAL A 76 -2.47 -17.56 -3.15
N VAL A 77 -1.42 -18.20 -3.65
CA VAL A 77 -0.73 -19.30 -2.99
C VAL A 77 0.70 -18.87 -2.69
N GLN A 78 1.11 -18.97 -1.44
CA GLN A 78 2.45 -18.62 -0.99
C GLN A 78 3.12 -19.79 -0.30
N HIS A 79 4.37 -20.05 -0.65
CA HIS A 79 5.13 -21.14 -0.07
C HIS A 79 6.28 -20.61 0.78
N PHE A 80 6.40 -21.14 2.00
CA PHE A 80 7.46 -20.86 2.95
C PHE A 80 8.13 -22.16 3.38
N ILE A 81 9.29 -22.06 4.03
CA ILE A 81 9.97 -23.18 4.67
C ILE A 81 10.55 -22.75 6.01
N ASN A 82 10.46 -23.57 7.04
CA ASN A 82 11.27 -23.38 8.26
C ASN A 82 12.70 -23.88 8.01
N PRO A 83 13.71 -23.00 7.79
CA PRO A 83 15.09 -23.43 7.57
C PRO A 83 15.82 -23.89 8.84
N SER A 84 15.23 -23.72 10.02
CA SER A 84 15.90 -24.01 11.30
C SER A 84 15.63 -25.42 11.82
N GLU A 85 16.40 -25.80 12.84
CA GLU A 85 16.19 -27.01 13.63
C GLU A 85 15.18 -26.83 14.78
N GLN A 86 14.51 -25.68 14.86
CA GLN A 86 13.59 -25.34 15.95
C GLN A 86 12.12 -25.47 15.53
N TRP A 87 11.27 -25.79 16.50
CA TRP A 87 9.83 -25.59 16.36
C TRP A 87 9.50 -24.10 16.42
N LEU A 88 8.63 -23.66 15.52
CA LEU A 88 8.27 -22.25 15.37
C LEU A 88 6.76 -22.04 15.46
N GLU A 89 6.41 -20.88 16.00
CA GLU A 89 5.08 -20.29 15.87
C GLU A 89 5.20 -19.00 15.08
N GLY A 90 4.22 -18.64 14.28
CA GLY A 90 4.27 -17.42 13.51
C GLY A 90 2.94 -16.74 13.25
N ILE A 91 3.03 -15.53 12.69
CA ILE A 91 1.89 -14.74 12.26
C ILE A 91 2.11 -14.46 10.77
N TYR A 92 1.15 -14.89 9.98
CA TYR A 92 1.07 -14.60 8.56
C TYR A 92 0.34 -13.28 8.35
N VAL A 93 0.86 -12.45 7.45
CA VAL A 93 0.32 -11.12 7.16
C VAL A 93 0.24 -10.89 5.66
N PHE A 94 -0.95 -10.52 5.18
CA PHE A 94 -1.24 -10.32 3.77
C PHE A 94 -1.94 -8.97 3.52
N PRO A 95 -1.40 -8.10 2.64
CA PRO A 95 -2.07 -6.87 2.25
C PRO A 95 -3.21 -7.17 1.26
N LEU A 96 -4.37 -6.55 1.48
CA LEU A 96 -5.54 -6.70 0.63
C LEU A 96 -5.77 -5.43 -0.19
N PRO A 97 -6.32 -5.55 -1.42
CA PRO A 97 -6.92 -4.41 -2.10
C PRO A 97 -8.01 -3.77 -1.22
N THR A 98 -8.19 -2.45 -1.34
CA THR A 98 -9.07 -1.66 -0.46
C THR A 98 -10.53 -2.13 -0.46
N MET A 99 -11.00 -2.70 -1.57
CA MET A 99 -12.37 -3.20 -1.75
C MET A 99 -12.44 -4.72 -1.81
N ALA A 100 -11.41 -5.41 -1.28
CA ALA A 100 -11.39 -6.86 -1.25
C ALA A 100 -12.08 -7.43 -0.01
N ALA A 101 -12.81 -8.52 -0.20
CA ALA A 101 -13.37 -9.36 0.85
C ALA A 101 -12.73 -10.76 0.75
N VAL A 102 -12.03 -11.17 1.81
CA VAL A 102 -11.47 -12.53 1.92
C VAL A 102 -12.59 -13.49 2.30
N ASP A 103 -12.75 -14.54 1.51
CA ASP A 103 -13.75 -15.59 1.74
C ASP A 103 -13.14 -16.96 2.04
N THR A 104 -11.87 -17.17 1.66
CA THR A 104 -11.20 -18.46 1.85
C THR A 104 -9.78 -18.28 2.38
N LEU A 105 -9.44 -19.08 3.40
CA LEU A 105 -8.08 -19.24 3.88
C LEU A 105 -7.79 -20.72 4.14
N ARG A 106 -6.70 -21.22 3.58
CA ARG A 106 -6.19 -22.57 3.84
C ARG A 106 -4.70 -22.52 4.10
N MET A 107 -4.25 -23.25 5.10
CA MET A 107 -2.82 -23.39 5.40
C MET A 107 -2.47 -24.86 5.48
N LYS A 108 -1.47 -25.28 4.72
CA LYS A 108 -0.90 -26.63 4.80
C LYS A 108 0.50 -26.54 5.40
N ILE A 109 0.73 -27.29 6.48
CA ILE A 109 2.00 -27.34 7.22
C ILE A 109 2.37 -28.81 7.35
N GLY A 110 3.36 -29.26 6.57
CA GLY A 110 3.61 -30.69 6.40
C GLY A 110 2.35 -31.42 5.92
N GLU A 111 1.90 -32.42 6.67
CA GLU A 111 0.67 -33.19 6.40
C GLU A 111 -0.61 -32.53 6.96
N ARG A 112 -0.47 -31.53 7.83
CA ARG A 112 -1.62 -30.89 8.49
C ARG A 112 -2.22 -29.80 7.61
N THR A 113 -3.54 -29.83 7.41
CA THR A 113 -4.29 -28.76 6.73
C THR A 113 -5.21 -28.04 7.71
N ILE A 114 -5.11 -26.72 7.75
CA ILE A 114 -5.95 -25.81 8.53
C ILE A 114 -6.84 -25.06 7.55
N VAL A 115 -8.15 -25.05 7.79
CA VAL A 115 -9.13 -24.30 6.99
C VAL A 115 -9.73 -23.22 7.88
N GLY A 116 -9.64 -21.97 7.44
CA GLY A 116 -10.24 -20.85 8.13
C GLY A 116 -11.76 -20.90 8.04
N GLN A 117 -12.43 -20.74 9.18
CA GLN A 117 -13.88 -20.57 9.24
C GLN A 117 -14.21 -19.09 9.48
N ILE A 118 -15.14 -18.56 8.71
CA ILE A 118 -15.57 -17.16 8.82
C ILE A 118 -16.64 -17.06 9.89
N GLU A 119 -16.36 -16.29 10.93
CA GLU A 119 -17.28 -15.97 12.01
C GLU A 119 -17.35 -14.46 12.23
N LYS A 120 -18.39 -13.99 12.94
CA LYS A 120 -18.44 -12.60 13.41
C LYS A 120 -17.24 -12.33 14.33
N ARG A 121 -16.56 -11.19 14.17
CA ARG A 121 -15.32 -10.84 14.92
C ARG A 121 -15.41 -11.07 16.43
N ALA A 122 -16.51 -10.63 17.07
CA ALA A 122 -16.69 -10.77 18.51
C ALA A 122 -16.85 -12.24 18.95
N GLU A 123 -17.42 -13.07 18.08
CA GLU A 123 -17.63 -14.50 18.30
C GLU A 123 -16.33 -15.27 18.11
N ALA A 124 -15.62 -15.05 17.00
CA ALA A 124 -14.30 -15.62 16.73
C ALA A 124 -13.31 -15.38 17.89
N ARG A 125 -13.30 -14.15 18.44
CA ARG A 125 -12.46 -13.79 19.59
C ARG A 125 -12.87 -14.52 20.88
N ARG A 126 -14.17 -14.75 21.12
CA ARG A 126 -14.65 -15.55 22.26
C ARG A 126 -14.24 -17.01 22.09
N THR A 127 -14.46 -17.59 20.91
CA THR A 127 -14.10 -18.98 20.57
C THR A 127 -12.61 -19.23 20.78
N TYR A 128 -11.76 -18.33 20.28
CA TYR A 128 -10.31 -18.41 20.49
C TYR A 128 -9.91 -18.32 21.97
N ASN A 129 -10.43 -17.33 22.72
CA ASN A 129 -10.08 -17.17 24.12
C ASN A 129 -10.48 -18.41 24.94
N LYS A 130 -11.65 -18.99 24.67
CA LYS A 130 -12.11 -20.23 25.31
C LYS A 130 -11.22 -21.42 24.95
N ALA A 131 -10.85 -21.58 23.67
CA ALA A 131 -9.98 -22.65 23.22
C ALA A 131 -8.58 -22.55 23.85
N LYS A 132 -8.00 -21.34 23.89
CA LYS A 132 -6.73 -21.04 24.56
C LYS A 132 -6.76 -21.40 26.05
N GLN A 133 -7.83 -21.03 26.76
CA GLN A 133 -8.00 -21.38 28.18
C GLN A 133 -8.14 -22.89 28.41
N SER A 134 -8.71 -23.62 27.46
CA SER A 134 -8.87 -25.08 27.52
C SER A 134 -7.63 -25.88 27.07
N GLY A 135 -6.50 -25.22 26.80
CA GLY A 135 -5.28 -25.87 26.30
C GLY A 135 -5.40 -26.43 24.88
N ARG A 136 -6.48 -26.09 24.15
CA ARG A 136 -6.69 -26.53 22.76
C ARG A 136 -5.93 -25.61 21.82
N LYS A 137 -5.30 -26.21 20.80
CA LYS A 137 -4.59 -25.51 19.73
C LYS A 137 -5.62 -24.79 18.85
N ALA A 138 -5.83 -23.49 19.08
CA ALA A 138 -6.69 -22.66 18.25
C ALA A 138 -5.86 -21.58 17.54
N THR A 139 -6.08 -21.44 16.24
CA THR A 139 -5.62 -20.30 15.45
C THR A 139 -6.72 -19.25 15.44
N LEU A 140 -6.38 -18.01 15.77
CA LEU A 140 -7.27 -16.86 15.54
C LEU A 140 -6.85 -16.12 14.28
N LEU A 141 -7.86 -15.80 13.47
CA LEU A 141 -7.76 -15.00 12.24
C LEU A 141 -8.43 -13.66 12.52
N GLU A 142 -7.71 -12.54 12.34
CA GLU A 142 -8.28 -11.20 12.53
C GLU A 142 -7.86 -10.25 11.42
N GLN A 143 -8.81 -9.39 11.03
CA GLN A 143 -8.54 -8.20 10.24
C GLN A 143 -8.14 -7.07 11.19
N GLU A 144 -6.83 -6.76 11.24
CA GLU A 144 -6.28 -5.69 12.08
C GLU A 144 -6.58 -4.30 11.50
N ARG A 145 -6.56 -4.16 10.16
CA ARG A 145 -6.89 -2.93 9.42
C ARG A 145 -7.68 -3.25 8.14
N PRO A 146 -8.43 -2.29 7.55
CA PRO A 146 -9.25 -2.52 6.36
C PRO A 146 -8.51 -3.17 5.18
N ASN A 147 -7.19 -2.95 5.07
CA ASN A 147 -6.35 -3.40 3.96
C ASN A 147 -5.25 -4.40 4.38
N ILE A 148 -5.29 -4.96 5.59
CA ILE A 148 -4.30 -5.95 6.07
C ILE A 148 -5.03 -7.10 6.76
N PHE A 149 -4.74 -8.31 6.29
CA PHE A 149 -5.21 -9.56 6.84
C PHE A 149 -4.11 -10.23 7.66
N THR A 150 -4.45 -10.79 8.84
CA THR A 150 -3.48 -11.48 9.70
C THR A 150 -4.00 -12.82 10.19
N ALA A 151 -3.10 -13.79 10.31
CA ALA A 151 -3.45 -15.15 10.70
C ALA A 151 -2.34 -15.83 11.53
N SER A 152 -2.68 -16.41 12.67
CA SER A 152 -1.70 -17.07 13.54
C SER A 152 -1.45 -18.53 13.15
N VAL A 153 -0.20 -18.95 13.11
CA VAL A 153 0.25 -20.30 12.81
C VAL A 153 1.08 -20.81 13.98
N ALA A 154 0.85 -22.04 14.43
CA ALA A 154 1.63 -22.62 15.52
C ALA A 154 2.19 -23.98 15.13
N ASN A 155 3.28 -24.38 15.79
CA ASN A 155 3.87 -25.72 15.70
C ASN A 155 4.31 -26.07 14.26
N ILE A 156 5.18 -25.22 13.70
CA ILE A 156 5.90 -25.43 12.44
C ILE A 156 7.22 -26.13 12.80
N GLY A 157 7.36 -27.38 12.40
CA GLY A 157 8.52 -28.21 12.69
C GLY A 157 9.76 -27.84 11.86
N PRO A 158 10.94 -28.35 12.25
CA PRO A 158 12.18 -28.18 11.49
C PRO A 158 12.08 -28.63 10.04
N GLY A 159 12.54 -27.81 9.09
CA GLY A 159 12.49 -28.14 7.66
C GLY A 159 11.09 -28.20 7.04
N GLU A 160 10.03 -27.97 7.82
CA GLU A 160 8.67 -28.08 7.31
C GLU A 160 8.36 -26.99 6.28
N LYS A 161 7.68 -27.42 5.20
CA LYS A 161 7.12 -26.52 4.20
C LYS A 161 5.74 -26.06 4.62
N ILE A 162 5.48 -24.78 4.39
CA ILE A 162 4.20 -24.14 4.65
C ILE A 162 3.65 -23.64 3.33
N GLU A 163 2.40 -23.97 3.02
CA GLU A 163 1.65 -23.41 1.89
C GLU A 163 0.44 -22.66 2.46
N ILE A 164 0.29 -21.40 2.07
CA ILE A 164 -0.83 -20.55 2.48
C ILE A 164 -1.60 -20.15 1.23
N LEU A 165 -2.87 -20.53 1.18
CA LEU A 165 -3.81 -20.17 0.13
C LEU A 165 -4.84 -19.19 0.67
N ILE A 166 -5.02 -18.08 -0.04
CA ILE A 166 -6.06 -17.07 0.22
C ILE A 166 -6.88 -16.89 -1.04
N GLU A 167 -8.20 -16.84 -0.88
CA GLU A 167 -9.09 -16.37 -1.93
C GLU A 167 -9.90 -15.18 -1.46
N TYR A 168 -9.99 -14.18 -2.34
CA TYR A 168 -10.77 -12.99 -2.09
C TYR A 168 -11.46 -12.51 -3.37
N GLN A 169 -12.52 -11.76 -3.18
CA GLN A 169 -13.24 -11.07 -4.25
C GLN A 169 -13.08 -9.56 -4.09
N GLN A 170 -13.05 -8.82 -5.19
CA GLN A 170 -13.07 -7.36 -5.18
C GLN A 170 -13.89 -6.81 -6.35
N GLU A 171 -14.46 -5.62 -6.15
CA GLU A 171 -15.02 -4.81 -7.21
C GLU A 171 -13.91 -4.07 -7.98
N LEU A 172 -14.04 -4.03 -9.30
CA LEU A 172 -13.10 -3.36 -10.19
C LEU A 172 -13.38 -1.86 -10.30
N THR A 173 -12.33 -1.08 -10.54
CA THR A 173 -12.47 0.34 -10.82
C THR A 173 -12.75 0.56 -12.31
N TYR A 174 -13.81 1.30 -12.65
CA TYR A 174 -14.11 1.74 -14.02
C TYR A 174 -14.23 3.26 -14.09
N VAL A 175 -13.30 3.91 -14.79
CA VAL A 175 -13.22 5.38 -14.91
C VAL A 175 -12.85 5.73 -16.35
N ASP A 176 -13.54 6.71 -16.93
CA ASP A 176 -13.28 7.25 -18.28
C ASP A 176 -13.15 6.16 -19.36
N GLY A 177 -14.03 5.16 -19.32
CA GLY A 177 -14.03 4.08 -20.30
C GLY A 177 -13.04 2.96 -20.03
N VAL A 178 -12.25 3.02 -18.95
CA VAL A 178 -11.15 2.09 -18.67
C VAL A 178 -11.38 1.36 -17.35
N PHE A 179 -11.34 0.04 -17.41
CA PHE A 179 -11.25 -0.83 -16.25
C PHE A 179 -9.83 -0.89 -15.72
N SER A 180 -9.66 -0.98 -14.40
CA SER A 180 -8.36 -1.17 -13.76
C SER A 180 -8.43 -2.20 -12.64
N LEU A 181 -7.46 -3.12 -12.67
CA LEU A 181 -7.16 -4.07 -11.61
C LEU A 181 -5.74 -3.81 -11.08
N ARG A 182 -5.58 -3.79 -9.76
CA ARG A 182 -4.27 -3.70 -9.10
C ARG A 182 -4.13 -4.83 -8.09
N PHE A 183 -3.06 -5.60 -8.21
CA PHE A 183 -2.65 -6.62 -7.25
C PHE A 183 -1.44 -6.11 -6.45
N PRO A 184 -1.56 -5.93 -5.12
CA PRO A 184 -0.47 -5.43 -4.30
C PRO A 184 0.62 -6.51 -4.13
N MET A 185 1.85 -6.19 -4.51
CA MET A 185 3.00 -7.10 -4.37
C MET A 185 4.01 -6.60 -3.33
N VAL A 186 3.90 -5.33 -2.91
CA VAL A 186 4.80 -4.71 -1.93
C VAL A 186 3.98 -3.89 -0.92
N VAL A 187 4.46 -3.82 0.32
CA VAL A 187 3.97 -2.84 1.30
C VAL A 187 5.04 -1.76 1.44
N GLY A 188 4.74 -0.53 0.98
CA GLY A 188 5.66 0.60 1.07
C GLY A 188 5.90 1.08 2.52
N PRO A 189 7.06 1.68 2.83
CA PRO A 189 7.35 2.28 4.14
C PRO A 189 6.40 3.44 4.43
N ARG A 190 5.87 3.56 5.66
CA ARG A 190 4.98 4.67 6.06
C ARG A 190 5.68 5.73 6.90
N TYR A 191 5.58 7.01 6.55
CA TYR A 191 5.98 8.14 7.38
C TYR A 191 5.13 8.26 8.64
N ILE A 192 5.78 8.60 9.74
CA ILE A 192 5.18 8.73 11.06
C ILE A 192 5.42 10.16 11.58
N PRO A 193 4.40 11.03 11.58
CA PRO A 193 4.54 12.41 12.05
C PRO A 193 4.59 12.53 13.58
N GLY A 194 5.23 13.59 14.06
CA GLY A 194 5.33 13.97 15.48
C GLY A 194 6.69 13.72 16.14
N SER A 195 7.13 14.64 17.00
CA SER A 195 8.45 14.60 17.66
C SER A 195 8.47 13.99 19.06
N GLN A 196 7.30 13.85 19.71
CA GLN A 196 7.20 13.37 21.08
C GLN A 196 6.87 11.87 21.12
N THR A 197 7.82 11.08 21.60
CA THR A 197 7.68 9.64 21.83
C THR A 197 6.70 9.34 22.96
N VAL A 198 5.82 8.37 22.76
CA VAL A 198 4.93 7.85 23.80
C VAL A 198 5.44 6.47 24.23
N GLU A 199 5.60 6.26 25.54
CA GLU A 199 5.99 4.96 26.10
C GLU A 199 4.78 4.02 26.26
N GLY A 200 5.01 2.71 26.20
CA GLY A 200 3.98 1.68 26.40
C GLY A 200 3.48 0.96 25.14
N PHE A 201 4.03 1.27 23.96
CA PHE A 201 3.71 0.57 22.71
C PHE A 201 4.94 -0.15 22.13
N SER A 202 4.86 -1.48 21.98
CA SER A 202 5.95 -2.33 21.47
C SER A 202 5.79 -2.66 19.97
N GLY A 203 6.87 -2.58 19.20
CA GLY A 203 6.94 -2.95 17.77
C GLY A 203 8.39 -2.86 17.26
N SER A 204 8.72 -3.52 16.14
CA SER A 204 10.08 -3.57 15.58
C SER A 204 10.30 -2.60 14.40
N GLY A 205 9.41 -1.64 14.23
CA GLY A 205 9.30 -0.84 13.01
C GLY A 205 10.34 0.25 13.02
N TRP A 206 10.68 0.80 11.86
CA TRP A 206 11.63 1.91 11.82
C TRP A 206 11.04 3.22 12.40
N GLY A 207 9.71 3.37 12.45
CA GLY A 207 9.03 4.53 13.03
C GLY A 207 8.85 4.44 14.55
N LYS A 208 9.23 5.49 15.29
CA LYS A 208 9.00 5.59 16.74
C LYS A 208 7.52 5.94 17.03
N PRO A 209 6.85 5.32 18.02
CA PRO A 209 5.49 5.70 18.42
C PRO A 209 5.41 7.18 18.79
N THR A 210 4.46 7.90 18.22
CA THR A 210 4.23 9.32 18.51
C THR A 210 2.83 9.51 19.09
N ARG A 211 2.55 10.69 19.68
CA ARG A 211 1.18 11.05 20.09
C ARG A 211 0.18 11.05 18.93
N GLN A 212 0.65 11.22 17.69
CA GLN A 212 -0.20 11.22 16.49
C GLN A 212 -0.37 9.81 15.89
N VAL A 213 0.60 8.93 16.12
CA VAL A 213 0.60 7.55 15.62
C VAL A 213 1.13 6.65 16.74
N ALA A 214 0.26 6.32 17.69
CA ALA A 214 0.62 5.49 18.86
C ALA A 214 1.02 4.06 18.46
N ASP A 215 0.70 3.65 17.23
CA ASP A 215 1.08 2.37 16.64
C ASP A 215 2.17 2.49 15.57
N ALA A 216 2.97 3.56 15.57
CA ALA A 216 3.99 3.80 14.53
C ALA A 216 4.96 2.63 14.30
N ALA A 217 5.53 2.09 15.39
CA ALA A 217 6.44 0.94 15.35
C ALA A 217 5.79 -0.34 14.82
N ARG A 218 4.48 -0.26 14.55
CA ARG A 218 3.58 -1.31 14.12
C ARG A 218 2.97 -1.07 12.72
N ILE A 219 3.41 -0.07 11.98
CA ILE A 219 2.94 0.16 10.60
C ILE A 219 4.09 0.55 9.66
N THR A 220 5.33 0.36 10.11
CA THR A 220 6.56 0.76 9.41
C THR A 220 7.51 -0.43 9.27
N PRO A 221 7.20 -1.40 8.39
CA PRO A 221 8.14 -2.45 8.00
C PRO A 221 9.53 -1.89 7.69
N PRO A 222 10.63 -2.46 8.20
CA PRO A 222 11.95 -2.13 7.66
C PRO A 222 11.99 -2.56 6.18
N VAL A 223 12.38 -1.64 5.32
CA VAL A 223 12.47 -1.86 3.87
C VAL A 223 13.75 -2.64 3.57
N VAL A 224 13.61 -3.83 3.00
CA VAL A 224 14.74 -4.60 2.46
C VAL A 224 14.98 -4.11 1.03
N ARG A 225 16.18 -3.60 0.75
CA ARG A 225 16.53 -3.21 -0.63
C ARG A 225 16.64 -4.46 -1.50
N PRO A 226 16.16 -4.45 -2.76
CA PRO A 226 16.20 -5.62 -3.65
C PRO A 226 17.61 -6.21 -3.83
N GLU A 227 18.64 -5.38 -3.72
CA GLU A 227 20.05 -5.75 -3.81
C GLU A 227 20.60 -6.52 -2.59
N ASN A 228 19.85 -6.58 -1.48
CA ASN A 228 20.31 -7.08 -0.17
C ASN A 228 19.43 -8.20 0.43
N GLY A 229 18.53 -8.80 -0.35
CA GLY A 229 17.62 -9.84 0.16
C GLY A 229 17.11 -10.79 -0.92
N PRO A 230 16.52 -11.94 -0.53
CA PRO A 230 15.91 -12.86 -1.47
C PRO A 230 14.79 -12.16 -2.24
N ILE A 231 14.88 -12.19 -3.56
CA ILE A 231 13.84 -11.71 -4.45
C ILE A 231 12.68 -12.70 -4.36
N ASN A 232 11.55 -12.28 -3.80
CA ASN A 232 10.34 -13.10 -3.78
C ASN A 232 9.84 -13.30 -5.21
N PRO A 233 9.93 -14.52 -5.78
CA PRO A 233 9.52 -14.76 -7.14
C PRO A 233 7.99 -14.87 -7.20
N VAL A 234 7.38 -14.07 -8.07
CA VAL A 234 5.93 -14.01 -8.25
C VAL A 234 5.56 -14.46 -9.66
N ARG A 235 4.64 -15.41 -9.75
CA ARG A 235 3.98 -15.83 -10.99
C ARG A 235 2.56 -15.31 -10.97
N ILE A 236 2.13 -14.65 -12.03
CA ILE A 236 0.77 -14.11 -12.16
C ILE A 236 0.13 -14.63 -13.45
N ARG A 237 -1.08 -15.17 -13.31
CA ARG A 237 -1.98 -15.50 -14.42
C ARG A 237 -3.31 -14.79 -14.20
N ALA A 238 -3.89 -14.22 -15.24
CA ALA A 238 -5.22 -13.63 -15.18
C ALA A 238 -6.09 -14.07 -16.35
N ARG A 239 -7.37 -14.39 -16.09
CA ARG A 239 -8.41 -14.54 -17.09
C ARG A 239 -9.33 -13.32 -17.01
N ILE A 240 -9.49 -12.60 -18.11
CA ILE A 240 -10.33 -11.41 -18.20
C ILE A 240 -11.52 -11.71 -19.10
N ASP A 241 -12.69 -11.92 -18.49
CA ASP A 241 -13.99 -11.96 -19.15
C ASP A 241 -14.74 -10.65 -18.88
N ALA A 242 -14.45 -9.65 -19.71
CA ALA A 242 -15.06 -8.32 -19.60
C ALA A 242 -16.43 -8.26 -20.28
N GLY A 243 -16.92 -9.35 -20.88
CA GLY A 243 -18.17 -9.39 -21.67
C GLY A 243 -18.08 -8.71 -23.05
N PHE A 244 -17.01 -7.97 -23.33
CA PHE A 244 -16.79 -7.21 -24.55
C PHE A 244 -15.36 -7.37 -25.08
N PRO A 245 -15.15 -7.34 -26.41
CA PRO A 245 -13.81 -7.20 -26.99
C PRO A 245 -13.08 -6.01 -26.36
N SER A 246 -11.87 -6.22 -25.86
CA SER A 246 -11.17 -5.20 -25.08
C SER A 246 -9.72 -5.03 -25.51
N ARG A 247 -9.21 -3.79 -25.46
CA ARG A 247 -7.79 -3.49 -25.56
C ARG A 247 -7.16 -3.56 -24.17
N ILE A 248 -6.33 -4.57 -23.92
CA ILE A 248 -5.70 -4.83 -22.63
C ILE A 248 -4.24 -4.37 -22.65
N LYS A 249 -3.78 -3.74 -21.57
CA LYS A 249 -2.37 -3.39 -21.33
C LYS A 249 -2.02 -3.47 -19.84
N SER A 250 -0.73 -3.64 -19.54
CA SER A 250 -0.20 -3.48 -18.19
C SER A 250 0.80 -2.33 -18.16
N PRO A 251 0.55 -1.26 -17.38
CA PRO A 251 1.52 -0.17 -17.22
C PRO A 251 2.68 -0.55 -16.30
N SER A 252 2.59 -1.65 -15.53
CA SER A 252 3.62 -2.01 -14.56
C SER A 252 4.50 -3.21 -14.95
N HIS A 253 4.01 -4.13 -15.79
CA HIS A 253 4.74 -5.35 -16.17
C HIS A 253 4.58 -5.66 -17.67
N GLN A 254 5.55 -6.36 -18.26
CA GLN A 254 5.38 -6.92 -19.60
C GLN A 254 4.50 -8.17 -19.52
N ILE A 255 3.50 -8.23 -20.41
CA ILE A 255 2.49 -9.29 -20.42
C ILE A 255 2.38 -9.92 -21.80
N THR A 256 2.05 -11.20 -21.82
CA THR A 256 1.60 -11.93 -23.01
C THR A 256 0.10 -12.16 -22.88
N ILE A 257 -0.62 -11.89 -23.97
CA ILE A 257 -2.08 -12.05 -24.04
C ILE A 257 -2.39 -13.16 -25.05
N LYS A 258 -3.21 -14.13 -24.63
CA LYS A 258 -3.71 -15.25 -25.44
C LYS A 258 -5.24 -15.29 -25.36
N GLY A 259 -5.87 -16.00 -26.30
CA GLY A 259 -7.33 -16.17 -26.33
C GLY A 259 -8.06 -15.13 -27.18
N ASP A 260 -9.37 -15.07 -27.00
CA ASP A 260 -10.26 -14.15 -27.72
C ASP A 260 -10.20 -12.74 -27.09
N PRO A 261 -10.25 -11.65 -27.88
CA PRO A 261 -10.51 -10.30 -27.38
C PRO A 261 -11.62 -10.14 -26.32
N ARG A 262 -12.62 -11.03 -26.29
CA ARG A 262 -13.69 -11.04 -25.27
C ARG A 262 -13.28 -11.73 -23.96
N VAL A 263 -12.58 -12.85 -24.07
CA VAL A 263 -12.09 -13.65 -22.94
C VAL A 263 -10.59 -13.89 -23.13
N SER A 264 -9.79 -13.05 -22.47
CA SER A 264 -8.35 -13.03 -22.63
C SER A 264 -7.64 -13.69 -21.47
N GLN A 265 -6.65 -14.53 -21.78
CA GLN A 265 -5.71 -15.09 -20.81
C GLN A 265 -4.42 -14.26 -20.83
N ILE A 266 -3.96 -13.87 -19.65
CA ILE A 266 -2.82 -12.99 -19.45
C ILE A 266 -1.80 -13.71 -18.59
N GLU A 267 -0.55 -13.69 -19.03
CA GLU A 267 0.60 -14.20 -18.29
C GLU A 267 1.72 -13.14 -18.32
N LEU A 268 2.59 -13.15 -17.31
CA LEU A 268 3.82 -12.35 -17.37
C LEU A 268 4.72 -12.88 -18.48
N THR A 269 5.29 -12.00 -19.31
CA THR A 269 6.12 -12.41 -20.45
C THR A 269 7.32 -13.26 -20.02
N ASN A 270 7.94 -12.92 -18.89
CA ASN A 270 9.08 -13.64 -18.33
C ASN A 270 8.67 -14.80 -17.39
N GLY A 271 7.36 -15.08 -17.26
CA GLY A 271 6.78 -16.10 -16.37
C GLY A 271 6.81 -15.73 -14.89
N VAL A 272 8.00 -15.41 -14.36
CA VAL A 272 8.26 -15.09 -12.95
C VAL A 272 8.97 -13.74 -12.86
N VAL A 273 8.54 -12.90 -11.91
CA VAL A 273 9.10 -11.55 -11.68
C VAL A 273 9.37 -11.31 -10.19
N PRO A 274 10.29 -10.40 -9.84
CA PRO A 274 10.46 -9.93 -8.47
C PRO A 274 9.19 -9.23 -7.93
N ALA A 275 8.89 -9.42 -6.64
CA ALA A 275 7.92 -8.59 -5.91
C ALA A 275 8.47 -7.19 -5.58
N ASP A 276 8.75 -6.35 -6.59
CA ASP A 276 9.36 -5.01 -6.40
C ASP A 276 8.41 -3.82 -6.62
N ARG A 277 7.24 -4.08 -7.21
CA ARG A 277 6.17 -3.10 -7.49
C ARG A 277 4.85 -3.82 -7.67
N ASP A 278 3.75 -3.09 -7.61
CA ASP A 278 2.42 -3.68 -7.80
C ASP A 278 2.15 -4.06 -9.26
N PHE A 279 1.42 -5.17 -9.43
CA PHE A 279 0.91 -5.58 -10.74
C PHE A 279 -0.38 -4.84 -11.07
N VAL A 280 -0.43 -4.20 -12.24
CA VAL A 280 -1.56 -3.39 -12.70
C VAL A 280 -1.98 -3.88 -14.08
N LEU A 281 -3.27 -4.15 -14.24
CA LEU A 281 -3.90 -4.37 -15.53
C LEU A 281 -4.91 -3.25 -15.79
N SER A 282 -4.97 -2.82 -17.04
CA SER A 282 -5.99 -1.89 -17.51
C SER A 282 -6.52 -2.35 -18.84
N TRP A 283 -7.84 -2.25 -19.03
CA TRP A 283 -8.45 -2.58 -20.31
C TRP A 283 -9.58 -1.64 -20.66
N GLN A 284 -9.68 -1.36 -21.96
CA GLN A 284 -10.73 -0.50 -22.51
C GLN A 284 -11.63 -1.36 -23.42
N PRO A 285 -12.93 -1.45 -23.11
CA PRO A 285 -13.89 -2.13 -23.98
C PRO A 285 -14.00 -1.41 -25.33
N LEU A 286 -14.10 -2.18 -26.40
CA LEU A 286 -14.32 -1.70 -27.76
C LEU A 286 -15.82 -1.60 -28.00
N LEU A 287 -16.40 -0.49 -27.54
CA LEU A 287 -17.84 -0.22 -27.63
C LEU A 287 -18.21 0.37 -28.99
N GLY A 288 -19.45 0.14 -29.41
CA GLY A 288 -20.01 0.69 -30.65
C GLY A 288 -20.71 2.04 -30.45
N LYS A 289 -21.41 2.48 -31.50
CA LYS A 289 -22.28 3.68 -31.48
C LYS A 289 -23.65 3.43 -30.84
N SER A 290 -23.94 2.20 -30.44
CA SER A 290 -25.18 1.81 -29.78
C SER A 290 -24.89 1.27 -28.38
N PRO A 291 -25.84 1.33 -27.43
CA PRO A 291 -25.68 0.71 -26.13
C PRO A 291 -25.30 -0.76 -26.26
N ASN A 292 -24.34 -1.21 -25.46
CA ASN A 292 -23.90 -2.59 -25.44
C ASN A 292 -24.26 -3.25 -24.11
N ALA A 293 -24.66 -4.52 -24.14
CA ALA A 293 -25.00 -5.28 -22.95
C ALA A 293 -24.17 -6.58 -22.88
N ALA A 294 -23.74 -6.95 -21.68
CA ALA A 294 -23.19 -8.26 -21.37
C ALA A 294 -24.00 -8.87 -20.23
N LEU A 295 -24.29 -10.17 -20.34
CA LEU A 295 -24.94 -10.96 -19.30
C LEU A 295 -23.94 -12.03 -18.85
N PHE A 296 -23.72 -12.08 -17.55
CA PHE A 296 -22.97 -13.13 -16.88
C PHE A 296 -23.94 -13.90 -16.00
N SER A 297 -23.77 -15.21 -15.90
CA SER A 297 -24.60 -16.05 -15.05
C SER A 297 -23.77 -17.14 -14.42
N ASP A 298 -24.10 -17.48 -13.18
CA ASP A 298 -23.48 -18.59 -12.46
C ASP A 298 -24.52 -19.30 -11.59
N VAL A 299 -24.26 -20.55 -11.21
CA VAL A 299 -25.11 -21.35 -10.35
C VAL A 299 -24.38 -21.64 -9.05
N PHE A 300 -24.97 -21.24 -7.92
CA PHE A 300 -24.39 -21.46 -6.60
C PHE A 300 -25.45 -21.93 -5.62
N ASN A 301 -25.23 -23.09 -4.98
CA ASN A 301 -26.21 -23.74 -4.09
C ASN A 301 -27.61 -23.88 -4.71
N ASP A 302 -27.66 -24.39 -5.95
CA ASP A 302 -28.89 -24.56 -6.75
C ASP A 302 -29.62 -23.27 -7.15
N ASP A 303 -29.17 -22.10 -6.67
CA ASP A 303 -29.68 -20.79 -7.09
C ASP A 303 -28.92 -20.27 -8.32
N THR A 304 -29.66 -19.69 -9.26
CA THR A 304 -29.07 -19.02 -10.45
C THR A 304 -28.89 -17.54 -10.18
N TYR A 305 -27.65 -17.08 -10.30
CA TYR A 305 -27.28 -15.67 -10.19
C TYR A 305 -26.97 -15.11 -11.58
N ALA A 306 -27.35 -13.86 -11.80
CA ALA A 306 -27.12 -13.15 -13.06
C ALA A 306 -26.62 -11.73 -12.80
N LEU A 307 -25.63 -11.31 -13.58
CA LEU A 307 -25.12 -9.94 -13.62
C LEU A 307 -25.29 -9.39 -15.03
N ILE A 308 -26.04 -8.29 -15.15
CA ILE A 308 -26.19 -7.55 -16.41
C ILE A 308 -25.32 -6.30 -16.35
N MET A 309 -24.42 -6.15 -17.32
CA MET A 309 -23.61 -4.95 -17.51
C MET A 309 -24.10 -4.19 -18.74
N LEU A 310 -24.52 -2.94 -18.56
CA LEU A 310 -24.97 -2.04 -19.62
C LEU A 310 -23.93 -0.93 -19.83
N MET A 311 -23.44 -0.80 -21.06
CA MET A 311 -22.43 0.19 -21.44
C MET A 311 -23.05 1.23 -22.37
N PRO A 312 -22.85 2.53 -22.11
CA PRO A 312 -23.35 3.59 -22.97
C PRO A 312 -22.66 3.56 -24.35
N PRO A 313 -23.30 4.10 -25.39
CA PRO A 313 -22.67 4.25 -26.69
C PRO A 313 -21.48 5.21 -26.61
N THR A 314 -20.49 5.02 -27.49
CA THR A 314 -19.45 6.02 -27.74
C THR A 314 -20.04 7.19 -28.53
N SER A 315 -20.71 8.10 -27.84
CA SER A 315 -21.10 9.40 -28.41
C SER A 315 -20.15 10.46 -27.86
N GLU A 316 -19.67 11.34 -28.75
CA GLU A 316 -19.02 12.58 -28.34
C GLU A 316 -20.03 13.38 -27.54
N ILE A 317 -19.85 13.43 -26.22
CA ILE A 317 -20.56 14.42 -25.40
C ILE A 317 -20.02 15.77 -25.89
N PRO A 318 -20.85 16.64 -26.52
CA PRO A 318 -20.37 17.94 -26.93
C PRO A 318 -19.78 18.64 -25.70
N PRO A 319 -18.64 19.32 -25.83
CA PRO A 319 -17.99 19.95 -24.70
C PRO A 319 -19.00 20.89 -24.03
N THR A 320 -19.48 20.51 -22.85
CA THR A 320 -20.26 21.39 -21.99
C THR A 320 -19.39 22.61 -21.70
N GLU A 321 -19.97 23.82 -21.65
CA GLU A 321 -19.23 25.04 -21.29
C GLU A 321 -18.33 24.76 -20.08
N GLN A 322 -17.02 24.79 -20.34
CA GLN A 322 -16.03 24.37 -19.37
C GLN A 322 -15.91 25.49 -18.33
N LEU A 323 -16.57 25.30 -17.18
CA LEU A 323 -16.44 26.22 -16.05
C LEU A 323 -14.96 26.44 -15.75
N SER A 324 -14.56 27.69 -15.55
CA SER A 324 -13.21 27.99 -15.12
C SER A 324 -12.92 27.27 -13.80
N ARG A 325 -11.68 26.81 -13.64
CA ARG A 325 -11.26 26.09 -12.43
C ARG A 325 -10.13 26.81 -11.71
N GLU A 326 -10.12 26.66 -10.39
CA GLU A 326 -8.97 26.94 -9.55
C GLU A 326 -8.29 25.61 -9.21
N ALA A 327 -7.07 25.38 -9.71
CA ALA A 327 -6.31 24.15 -9.51
C ALA A 327 -5.15 24.34 -8.52
N ILE A 328 -5.23 23.71 -7.35
CA ILE A 328 -4.18 23.76 -6.33
C ILE A 328 -3.42 22.43 -6.35
N PHE A 329 -2.15 22.47 -6.73
CA PHE A 329 -1.30 21.28 -6.77
C PHE A 329 -0.46 21.19 -5.50
N VAL A 330 -0.76 20.25 -4.63
CA VAL A 330 0.04 19.94 -3.44
C VAL A 330 1.01 18.82 -3.81
N ILE A 331 2.31 19.07 -3.75
CA ILE A 331 3.34 18.11 -4.17
C ILE A 331 4.26 17.75 -3.01
N ASP A 332 4.38 16.46 -2.76
CA ASP A 332 5.25 15.89 -1.74
C ASP A 332 6.71 15.92 -2.20
N THR A 333 7.55 16.55 -1.39
CA THR A 333 9.00 16.64 -1.55
C THR A 333 9.74 16.05 -0.34
N SER A 334 9.12 15.11 0.36
CA SER A 334 9.72 14.40 1.49
C SER A 334 10.81 13.41 1.03
N GLY A 335 11.63 12.94 1.98
CA GLY A 335 12.71 12.00 1.68
C GLY A 335 12.24 10.67 1.07
N SER A 336 10.99 10.23 1.26
CA SER A 336 10.47 9.01 0.64
C SER A 336 10.23 9.14 -0.88
N MET A 337 10.12 10.38 -1.36
CA MET A 337 9.98 10.70 -2.77
C MET A 337 11.33 10.70 -3.52
N ASP A 338 12.46 10.48 -2.84
CA ASP A 338 13.78 10.52 -3.46
C ASP A 338 13.95 9.52 -4.63
N GLY A 339 14.84 9.86 -5.56
CA GLY A 339 15.09 9.07 -6.76
C GLY A 339 13.98 9.19 -7.81
N ARG A 340 13.42 8.06 -8.26
CA ARG A 340 12.49 8.04 -9.40
C ARG A 340 11.13 8.67 -9.10
N SER A 341 10.68 8.63 -7.85
CA SER A 341 9.36 9.14 -7.46
C SER A 341 9.26 10.65 -7.67
N ILE A 342 10.23 11.44 -7.19
CA ILE A 342 10.22 12.90 -7.39
C ILE A 342 10.34 13.28 -8.87
N VAL A 343 11.13 12.54 -9.66
CA VAL A 343 11.22 12.77 -11.12
C VAL A 343 9.84 12.58 -11.77
N GLN A 344 9.13 11.49 -11.43
CA GLN A 344 7.78 11.24 -11.93
C GLN A 344 6.76 12.28 -11.44
N ALA A 345 6.85 12.71 -10.18
CA ALA A 345 5.97 13.73 -9.63
C ALA A 345 6.15 15.09 -10.32
N ARG A 346 7.40 15.49 -10.59
CA ARG A 346 7.72 16.72 -11.34
C ARG A 346 7.18 16.67 -12.76
N GLU A 347 7.36 15.55 -13.47
CA GLU A 347 6.83 15.38 -14.83
C GLU A 347 5.29 15.37 -14.85
N ALA A 348 4.65 14.67 -13.90
CA ALA A 348 3.19 14.66 -13.77
C ALA A 348 2.64 16.08 -13.52
N LEU A 349 3.26 16.82 -12.60
CA LEU A 349 2.87 18.20 -12.30
C LEU A 349 3.11 19.14 -13.48
N ARG A 350 4.25 19.01 -14.18
CA ARG A 350 4.53 19.79 -15.40
C ARG A 350 3.45 19.55 -16.46
N MET A 351 3.12 18.29 -16.74
CA MET A 351 2.05 17.94 -17.69
C MET A 351 0.68 18.49 -17.25
N ALA A 352 0.40 18.54 -15.95
CA ALA A 352 -0.85 19.10 -15.44
C ALA A 352 -0.92 20.62 -15.60
N LEU A 353 0.18 21.33 -15.34
CA LEU A 353 0.29 22.78 -15.54
C LEU A 353 0.10 23.17 -17.01
N GLU A 354 0.72 22.42 -17.94
CA GLU A 354 0.61 22.65 -19.38
C GLU A 354 -0.79 22.40 -19.96
N ARG A 355 -1.67 21.71 -19.22
CA ARG A 355 -3.06 21.43 -19.61
C ARG A 355 -4.08 22.45 -19.08
N LEU A 356 -3.64 23.44 -18.31
CA LEU A 356 -4.50 24.50 -17.83
C LEU A 356 -4.94 25.42 -18.98
N SER A 357 -6.21 25.80 -18.98
CA SER A 357 -6.74 26.82 -19.89
C SER A 357 -6.29 28.20 -19.41
N PRO A 358 -6.07 29.19 -20.29
CA PRO A 358 -5.80 30.58 -19.87
C PRO A 358 -6.87 31.20 -18.97
N THR A 359 -8.09 30.63 -18.93
CA THR A 359 -9.19 31.03 -18.03
C THR A 359 -9.10 30.42 -16.64
N ASP A 360 -8.21 29.45 -16.43
CA ASP A 360 -8.00 28.79 -15.15
C ASP A 360 -7.08 29.63 -14.25
N SER A 361 -7.23 29.45 -12.94
CA SER A 361 -6.25 29.89 -11.96
C SER A 361 -5.62 28.68 -11.28
N PHE A 362 -4.39 28.84 -10.79
CA PHE A 362 -3.67 27.75 -10.15
C PHE A 362 -2.69 28.20 -9.08
N ASN A 363 -2.29 27.25 -8.24
CA ASN A 363 -1.18 27.41 -7.29
C ASN A 363 -0.45 26.09 -7.09
N VAL A 364 0.79 26.15 -6.62
CA VAL A 364 1.61 24.98 -6.31
C VAL A 364 2.06 25.08 -4.85
N ILE A 365 1.86 24.01 -4.09
CA ILE A 365 2.19 23.90 -2.67
C ILE A 365 3.14 22.70 -2.48
N PRO A 366 4.45 22.92 -2.54
CA PRO A 366 5.42 21.91 -2.15
C PRO A 366 5.40 21.71 -0.63
N PHE A 367 5.53 20.47 -0.18
CA PHE A 367 5.59 20.18 1.25
C PHE A 367 6.53 19.01 1.58
N ASN A 368 7.14 19.11 2.76
CA ASN A 368 7.85 18.04 3.44
C ASN A 368 7.71 18.22 4.96
N SER A 369 8.80 18.50 5.70
CA SER A 369 8.73 19.04 7.07
C SER A 369 8.23 20.49 7.07
N ASP A 370 8.54 21.23 6.02
CA ASP A 370 8.12 22.60 5.77
C ASP A 370 7.04 22.63 4.67
N VAL A 371 6.27 23.71 4.62
CA VAL A 371 5.29 23.92 3.56
C VAL A 371 5.28 25.37 3.14
N TYR A 372 5.17 25.61 1.84
CA TYR A 372 4.98 26.94 1.30
C TYR A 372 4.09 26.91 0.06
N SER A 373 3.51 28.06 -0.27
CA SER A 373 2.75 28.26 -1.50
C SER A 373 3.62 29.03 -2.48
N LEU A 374 3.68 28.58 -3.74
CA LEU A 374 4.45 29.24 -4.80
C LEU A 374 3.99 30.68 -5.00
N PHE A 375 2.67 30.89 -4.96
CA PHE A 375 2.06 32.21 -4.99
C PHE A 375 1.29 32.48 -3.69
N GLY A 376 1.22 33.73 -3.24
CA GLY A 376 0.41 34.11 -2.07
C GLY A 376 -1.09 33.83 -2.26
N SER A 377 -1.57 33.87 -3.51
CA SER A 377 -2.90 33.46 -3.94
C SER A 377 -2.83 32.86 -5.35
N SER A 378 -3.81 32.02 -5.70
CA SER A 378 -3.89 31.38 -7.02
C SER A 378 -3.82 32.42 -8.14
N GLN A 379 -2.98 32.18 -9.14
CA GLN A 379 -2.73 33.08 -10.26
C GLN A 379 -3.33 32.52 -11.55
N MET A 380 -3.71 33.39 -12.49
CA MET A 380 -4.17 32.98 -13.82
C MET A 380 -3.10 32.15 -14.54
N ALA A 381 -3.51 31.11 -15.26
CA ALA A 381 -2.67 30.23 -16.06
C ALA A 381 -2.18 30.89 -17.36
N THR A 382 -1.58 32.09 -17.24
CA THR A 382 -0.91 32.75 -18.36
C THR A 382 0.37 32.01 -18.73
N PRO A 383 0.85 32.07 -19.98
CA PRO A 383 2.10 31.43 -20.39
C PRO A 383 3.29 31.78 -19.47
N LYS A 384 3.38 33.04 -19.04
CA LYS A 384 4.42 33.52 -18.10
C LYS A 384 4.34 32.83 -16.74
N ASN A 385 3.15 32.72 -16.16
CA ASN A 385 2.96 32.09 -14.85
C ASN A 385 3.19 30.58 -14.91
N ILE A 386 2.76 29.93 -15.99
CA ILE A 386 3.02 28.50 -16.23
C ILE A 386 4.52 28.25 -16.37
N GLU A 387 5.24 29.06 -17.15
CA GLU A 387 6.70 28.93 -17.29
C GLU A 387 7.43 29.12 -15.95
N TYR A 388 7.03 30.12 -15.17
CA TYR A 388 7.57 30.36 -13.83
C TYR A 388 7.35 29.15 -12.91
N ALA A 389 6.13 28.61 -12.87
CA ALA A 389 5.79 27.45 -12.06
C ALA A 389 6.53 26.19 -12.52
N THR A 390 6.59 25.91 -13.82
CA THR A 390 7.32 24.76 -14.38
C THR A 390 8.81 24.81 -14.04
N ARG A 391 9.45 25.99 -14.09
CA ARG A 391 10.85 26.17 -13.69
C ARG A 391 11.05 25.96 -12.19
N HIS A 392 10.08 26.34 -11.37
CA HIS A 392 10.12 26.07 -9.93
C HIS A 392 9.99 24.56 -9.64
N VAL A 393 9.01 23.91 -10.28
CA VAL A 393 8.75 22.48 -10.15
C VAL A 393 9.96 21.64 -10.57
N SER A 394 10.64 22.00 -11.66
CA SER A 394 11.79 21.24 -12.14
C SER A 394 12.97 21.24 -11.17
N ARG A 395 13.07 22.27 -10.32
CA ARG A 395 14.11 22.38 -9.31
C ARG A 395 13.79 21.51 -8.11
N LEU A 396 12.55 21.55 -7.59
CA LEU A 396 12.11 21.04 -6.28
C LEU A 396 13.24 20.41 -5.46
N GLU A 397 13.23 19.19 -4.95
CA GLU A 397 14.34 18.49 -4.26
C GLU A 397 13.73 17.85 -3.03
N THR A 398 14.18 16.64 -2.71
CA THR A 398 13.60 15.83 -1.65
C THR A 398 14.41 15.96 -0.39
N ASN A 399 13.76 16.38 0.68
CA ASN A 399 14.35 16.42 2.02
C ASN A 399 13.24 16.42 3.07
N GLY A 400 13.59 16.26 4.35
CA GLY A 400 12.62 16.34 5.44
C GLY A 400 11.61 15.17 5.51
N GLY A 401 10.60 15.35 6.36
CA GLY A 401 9.51 14.40 6.60
C GLY A 401 8.30 14.63 5.70
N THR A 402 7.20 13.92 5.96
CA THR A 402 5.95 13.98 5.17
C THR A 402 4.81 14.59 6.01
N GLU A 403 4.95 15.85 6.40
CA GLU A 403 3.96 16.55 7.23
C GLU A 403 2.76 17.01 6.37
N MET A 404 1.82 16.09 6.13
CA MET A 404 0.64 16.35 5.28
C MET A 404 -0.37 17.33 5.87
N MET A 405 -0.47 17.43 7.21
CA MET A 405 -1.49 18.26 7.85
C MET A 405 -1.31 19.77 7.58
N PRO A 406 -0.10 20.36 7.72
CA PRO A 406 0.16 21.73 7.28
C PRO A 406 -0.16 21.97 5.80
N ALA A 407 0.17 21.04 4.91
CA ALA A 407 -0.13 21.13 3.49
C ALA A 407 -1.64 21.14 3.20
N LEU A 408 -2.39 20.25 3.84
CA LEU A 408 -3.86 20.23 3.76
C LEU A 408 -4.48 21.51 4.33
N ARG A 409 -3.93 22.07 5.41
CA ARG A 409 -4.40 23.35 5.96
C ARG A 409 -4.19 24.49 4.99
N LEU A 410 -3.04 24.56 4.32
CA LEU A 410 -2.77 25.61 3.33
C LEU A 410 -3.64 25.44 2.08
N ALA A 411 -3.83 24.20 1.63
CA ALA A 411 -4.62 23.88 0.44
C ALA A 411 -6.14 24.01 0.65
N LEU A 412 -6.67 23.74 1.85
CA LEU A 412 -8.11 23.78 2.13
C LEU A 412 -8.56 25.00 2.94
N GLY A 413 -7.65 25.66 3.67
CA GLY A 413 -7.99 26.77 4.58
C GLY A 413 -8.32 28.08 3.87
N ASN A 414 -7.73 28.33 2.70
CA ASN A 414 -8.01 29.52 1.89
C ASN A 414 -9.14 29.22 0.91
N ASN A 415 -10.39 29.42 1.33
CA ASN A 415 -11.56 29.22 0.48
C ASN A 415 -11.91 30.58 -0.18
N PRO A 416 -11.47 30.88 -1.42
CA PRO A 416 -11.78 32.16 -2.03
C PRO A 416 -13.29 32.29 -2.26
N ALA A 417 -13.81 33.51 -2.15
CA ALA A 417 -15.23 33.85 -2.24
C ALA A 417 -15.83 33.71 -3.65
N ASN A 418 -15.06 33.29 -4.65
CA ASN A 418 -15.53 33.27 -6.04
C ASN A 418 -16.34 31.99 -6.32
N HIS A 419 -17.66 32.15 -6.42
CA HIS A 419 -18.63 31.06 -6.60
C HIS A 419 -18.73 30.57 -8.05
N ASN A 420 -18.10 31.25 -9.01
CA ASN A 420 -18.23 30.97 -10.44
C ASN A 420 -17.15 30.01 -11.00
N SER A 421 -16.26 29.48 -10.15
CA SER A 421 -15.22 28.53 -10.57
C SER A 421 -15.20 27.25 -9.74
N VAL A 422 -14.84 26.14 -10.40
CA VAL A 422 -14.69 24.83 -9.75
C VAL A 422 -13.32 24.77 -9.06
N ARG A 423 -13.30 24.58 -7.75
CA ARG A 423 -12.04 24.47 -6.98
C ARG A 423 -11.60 23.01 -6.89
N GLN A 424 -10.40 22.71 -7.37
CA GLN A 424 -9.81 21.38 -7.40
C GLN A 424 -8.46 21.39 -6.69
N VAL A 425 -8.24 20.45 -5.79
CA VAL A 425 -6.98 20.25 -5.09
C VAL A 425 -6.41 18.90 -5.53
N PHE A 426 -5.21 18.88 -6.07
CA PHE A 426 -4.51 17.67 -6.50
C PHE A 426 -3.37 17.41 -5.52
N PHE A 427 -3.44 16.30 -4.78
CA PHE A 427 -2.47 15.92 -3.77
C PHE A 427 -1.57 14.79 -4.29
N ILE A 428 -0.33 15.13 -4.63
CA ILE A 428 0.64 14.25 -5.29
C ILE A 428 1.64 13.76 -4.24
N THR A 429 1.61 12.47 -3.91
CA THR A 429 2.43 11.87 -2.83
C THR A 429 2.52 10.35 -3.03
N ASP A 430 3.45 9.68 -2.34
CA ASP A 430 3.45 8.22 -2.22
C ASP A 430 2.40 7.71 -1.20
N GLY A 431 1.76 8.61 -0.44
CA GLY A 431 0.64 8.31 0.47
C GLY A 431 1.03 7.60 1.75
N SER A 432 2.32 7.50 1.97
CA SER A 432 2.90 6.72 3.04
C SER A 432 2.81 7.49 4.35
N VAL A 433 1.63 7.55 4.99
CA VAL A 433 1.44 8.19 6.31
C VAL A 433 0.72 7.31 7.31
N GLY A 434 1.07 7.47 8.59
CA GLY A 434 0.52 6.69 9.70
C GLY A 434 -0.66 7.30 10.45
N ASN A 435 -0.95 8.59 10.28
CA ASN A 435 -1.99 9.32 11.01
C ASN A 435 -3.29 9.51 10.18
N GLU A 436 -3.70 8.48 9.43
CA GLU A 436 -4.75 8.59 8.41
C GLU A 436 -6.08 9.12 8.97
N SER A 437 -6.50 8.66 10.15
CA SER A 437 -7.76 9.07 10.81
C SER A 437 -7.83 10.57 11.11
N ALA A 438 -6.72 11.18 11.50
CA ALA A 438 -6.65 12.61 11.79
C ALA A 438 -6.76 13.44 10.49
N LEU A 439 -6.09 13.00 9.43
CA LEU A 439 -6.15 13.64 8.11
C LEU A 439 -7.58 13.56 7.53
N PHE A 440 -8.22 12.39 7.57
CA PHE A 440 -9.60 12.23 7.11
C PHE A 440 -10.58 13.12 7.88
N SER A 441 -10.42 13.22 9.21
CA SER A 441 -11.28 14.07 10.04
C SER A 441 -11.13 15.55 9.68
N TYR A 442 -9.89 16.00 9.42
CA TYR A 442 -9.64 17.36 8.97
C TYR A 442 -10.21 17.62 7.57
N ILE A 443 -9.99 16.73 6.60
CA ILE A 443 -10.51 16.85 5.23
C ILE A 443 -12.04 16.93 5.26
N LYS A 444 -12.72 16.01 5.93
CA LYS A 444 -14.19 16.02 6.04
C LYS A 444 -14.74 17.34 6.59
N LYS A 445 -14.05 17.94 7.55
CA LYS A 445 -14.46 19.20 8.18
C LYS A 445 -14.19 20.43 7.30
N ASN A 446 -13.15 20.41 6.46
CA ASN A 446 -12.63 21.62 5.79
C ASN A 446 -12.67 21.58 4.25
N ILE A 447 -13.04 20.45 3.64
CA ILE A 447 -13.03 20.30 2.17
C ILE A 447 -13.99 21.29 1.49
N GLY A 448 -15.12 21.61 2.13
CA GLY A 448 -16.09 22.59 1.66
C GLY A 448 -16.56 22.29 0.23
N ARG A 449 -16.45 23.30 -0.65
CA ARG A 449 -16.78 23.20 -2.09
C ARG A 449 -15.65 22.60 -2.94
N SER A 450 -14.51 22.29 -2.35
CA SER A 450 -13.33 21.82 -3.07
C SER A 450 -13.51 20.35 -3.47
N ARG A 451 -12.96 19.98 -4.61
CA ARG A 451 -12.79 18.57 -5.00
C ARG A 451 -11.34 18.19 -4.74
N LEU A 452 -11.11 17.23 -3.84
CA LEU A 452 -9.77 16.72 -3.54
C LEU A 452 -9.52 15.46 -4.37
N PHE A 453 -8.47 15.48 -5.17
CA PHE A 453 -7.97 14.36 -5.96
C PHE A 453 -6.60 13.98 -5.44
N THR A 454 -6.32 12.69 -5.33
CA THR A 454 -5.01 12.20 -4.91
C THR A 454 -4.30 11.52 -6.09
N VAL A 455 -2.99 11.70 -6.18
CA VAL A 455 -2.14 11.09 -7.21
C VAL A 455 -1.04 10.32 -6.50
N GLY A 456 -1.18 9.00 -6.45
CA GLY A 456 -0.19 8.10 -5.87
C GLY A 456 1.03 7.96 -6.78
N ILE A 457 2.21 8.39 -6.31
CA ILE A 457 3.49 8.26 -7.03
C ILE A 457 4.33 7.13 -6.43
N GLY A 458 5.13 6.46 -7.26
CA GLY A 458 6.05 5.40 -6.83
C GLY A 458 5.52 3.98 -7.03
N SER A 459 6.27 2.98 -6.54
CA SER A 459 6.07 1.56 -6.85
C SER A 459 4.89 0.90 -6.11
N ALA A 460 4.49 1.42 -4.95
CA ALA A 460 3.40 0.87 -4.13
C ALA A 460 2.79 1.92 -3.19
N PRO A 461 2.09 2.95 -3.71
CA PRO A 461 1.50 3.99 -2.86
C PRO A 461 0.35 3.43 -2.01
N ASN A 462 0.12 4.01 -0.83
CA ASN A 462 -0.93 3.60 0.11
C ASN A 462 -2.34 3.88 -0.46
N SER A 463 -2.90 2.91 -1.19
CA SER A 463 -4.17 3.04 -1.90
C SER A 463 -5.38 3.30 -0.99
N TYR A 464 -5.34 2.83 0.25
CA TYR A 464 -6.41 3.07 1.22
C TYR A 464 -6.54 4.56 1.54
N PHE A 465 -5.42 5.22 1.87
CA PHE A 465 -5.41 6.65 2.14
C PHE A 465 -5.79 7.47 0.90
N MET A 466 -5.34 7.03 -0.28
CA MET A 466 -5.58 7.73 -1.54
C MET A 466 -7.05 7.70 -1.98
N ARG A 467 -7.78 6.62 -1.70
CA ARG A 467 -9.15 6.41 -2.23
C ARG A 467 -10.27 6.83 -1.28
N LYS A 468 -10.04 6.80 0.04
CA LYS A 468 -11.07 7.12 1.05
C LYS A 468 -11.16 8.62 1.30
#